data_AF-A0A3C0G5V6-F1
#
_entry.id   AF-A0A3C0G5V6-F1
#
_cell.length_a   1.000
_cell.length_b   1.000
_cell.length_c   1.000
_cell.angle_alpha   90.00
_cell.angle_beta   90.00
_cell.angle_gamma   90.00
#
_symmetry.space_group_name_H-M   'P 1'
#
loop_
_entity.id
_entity.type
_entity.pdbx_description
1 polymer ?
#
loop_
_entity_poly.entity_id
_entity_poly.type
_entity_poly.pdbx_seq_one_letter_code
_entity_poly.pdbx_strand_id
1 'polypeptide(L)'
;PYTTVQKRILAIDYLNQIMASAVSEDDAPDAVIEVTDILRNEHKLMDNEKDDFSVRSMEELISTFSSTSEMLTVLLVAVASISL
;
A
#
# COMPACT_ATOMS: atom_id res chain seq x y z
N PRO A 1 17.24 13.03 -13.69
CA PRO A 1 16.72 13.97 -12.66
C PRO A 1 15.20 14.16 -12.80
N TYR A 2 14.42 13.73 -11.79
CA TYR A 2 12.95 13.80 -11.86
C TYR A 2 12.45 15.26 -11.97
N THR A 3 13.12 16.20 -11.29
CA THR A 3 12.76 17.63 -11.29
C THR A 3 12.79 18.28 -12.67
N THR A 4 13.67 17.84 -13.59
CA THR A 4 13.73 18.35 -14.97
C THR A 4 12.51 17.91 -15.78
N VAL A 5 12.09 16.65 -15.64
CA VAL A 5 10.92 16.11 -16.34
C VAL A 5 9.64 16.74 -15.79
N GLN A 6 9.55 16.88 -14.46
CA GLN A 6 8.41 17.45 -13.76
C GLN A 6 8.12 18.89 -14.20
N LYS A 7 9.14 19.77 -14.20
CA LYS A 7 8.96 21.20 -14.52
C LYS A 7 8.97 21.51 -16.01
N ARG A 8 9.75 20.80 -16.82
CA ARG A 8 10.02 21.16 -18.22
C ARG A 8 9.20 20.38 -19.23
N ILE A 9 8.71 19.19 -18.86
CA ILE A 9 7.93 18.32 -19.76
C ILE A 9 6.48 18.18 -19.28
N LEU A 10 6.28 17.86 -18.00
CA LEU A 10 4.94 17.59 -17.47
C LEU A 10 4.21 18.83 -16.94
N ALA A 11 4.95 19.91 -16.64
CA ALA A 11 4.41 21.13 -16.03
C ALA A 11 3.59 20.89 -14.73
N ILE A 12 4.00 19.88 -13.95
CA ILE A 12 3.41 19.56 -12.65
C ILE A 12 4.39 19.90 -11.52
N ASP A 13 3.88 20.18 -10.33
CA ASP A 13 4.64 20.43 -9.10
C ASP A 13 4.39 19.37 -8.02
N TYR A 14 3.49 18.41 -8.26
CA TYR A 14 3.18 17.29 -7.37
C TYR A 14 3.84 15.98 -7.81
N LEU A 15 3.99 15.05 -6.87
CA LEU A 15 4.49 13.70 -7.12
C LEU A 15 3.30 12.74 -7.27
N ASN A 16 3.31 11.89 -8.30
CA ASN A 16 2.27 10.88 -8.50
C ASN A 16 2.45 9.64 -7.60
N GLN A 17 3.69 9.35 -7.22
CA GLN A 17 4.04 8.18 -6.42
C GLN A 17 5.33 8.43 -5.64
N ILE A 18 5.35 7.98 -4.39
CA ILE A 18 6.53 7.96 -3.53
C ILE A 18 6.78 6.50 -3.17
N MET A 19 8.03 6.05 -3.31
CA MET A 19 8.45 4.71 -2.93
C MET A 19 9.41 4.83 -1.75
N ALA A 20 8.99 4.32 -0.59
CA ALA A 20 9.72 4.37 0.66
C ALA A 20 10.02 2.95 1.15
N SER A 21 11.09 2.80 1.93
CA SER A 21 11.48 1.53 2.55
C SER A 21 11.40 1.67 4.06
N ALA A 22 10.68 0.78 4.72
CA ALA A 22 10.72 0.65 6.17
C ALA A 22 12.06 0.07 6.63
N VAL A 23 12.42 0.28 7.90
CA VAL A 23 13.66 -0.23 8.51
C VAL A 23 13.62 -1.74 8.66
N SER A 24 12.45 -2.29 9.01
CA SER A 24 12.18 -3.72 9.09
C SER A 24 10.79 -4.04 8.54
N GLU A 25 10.50 -5.33 8.35
CA GLU A 25 9.17 -5.81 7.95
C GLU A 25 8.13 -5.55 9.06
N ASP A 26 8.52 -5.78 10.32
CA ASP A 26 7.65 -5.58 11.49
C ASP A 26 7.27 -4.10 11.69
N ASP A 27 8.14 -3.18 11.29
CA ASP A 27 7.88 -1.73 11.37
C ASP A 27 7.09 -1.19 10.17
N ALA A 28 6.85 -2.01 9.14
CA ALA A 28 6.18 -1.56 7.93
C ALA A 28 4.72 -1.08 8.17
N PRO A 29 3.90 -1.74 9.02
CA PRO A 29 2.57 -1.25 9.37
C PRO A 29 2.61 0.11 10.08
N ASP A 30 3.52 0.27 11.05
CA ASP A 30 3.66 1.51 11.81
C ASP A 30 4.12 2.66 10.91
N ALA A 31 5.04 2.38 9.98
CA ALA A 31 5.49 3.35 8.99
C ALA A 31 4.34 3.80 8.07
N VAL A 32 3.39 2.93 7.72
CA VAL A 32 2.20 3.32 6.93
C VAL A 32 1.34 4.31 7.69
N ILE A 33 1.12 4.09 8.99
CA ILE A 33 0.33 4.98 9.84
C ILE A 33 1.03 6.34 9.95
N GLU A 34 2.32 6.36 10.28
CA GLU A 34 3.08 7.59 10.48
C GLU A 34 3.17 8.41 9.19
N VAL A 35 3.40 7.76 8.04
CA VAL A 35 3.39 8.43 6.73
C VAL A 35 2.00 8.98 6.39
N THR A 36 0.93 8.26 6.74
CA THR A 36 -0.46 8.73 6.52
C THR A 36 -0.71 10.00 7.33
N ASP A 37 -0.33 10.03 8.60
CA ASP A 37 -0.51 11.21 9.46
C ASP A 37 0.31 12.41 8.97
N ILE A 38 1.56 12.18 8.54
CA ILE A 38 2.40 13.23 7.94
C ILE A 38 1.75 13.78 6.67
N LEU A 39 1.24 12.91 5.79
CA LEU A 39 0.59 13.33 4.54
C LEU A 39 -0.71 14.08 4.80
N ARG A 40 -1.54 13.67 5.77
CA ARG A 40 -2.74 14.42 6.17
C ARG A 40 -2.39 15.83 6.65
N ASN A 41 -1.34 15.95 7.46
CA ASN A 41 -0.86 17.23 7.96
C ASN A 41 -0.31 18.14 6.84
N GLU A 42 0.52 17.60 5.95
CA GLU A 42 1.08 18.35 4.81
C GLU A 42 0.00 18.77 3.81
N HIS A 43 -1.00 17.91 3.56
CA HIS A 43 -2.15 18.20 2.71
C HIS A 43 -3.20 19.10 3.41
N LYS A 44 -3.01 19.39 4.71
CA LYS A 44 -3.90 20.20 5.55
C LYS A 44 -5.33 19.65 5.59
N LEU A 45 -5.47 18.33 5.56
CA LEU A 45 -6.75 17.65 5.65
C LEU A 45 -7.26 17.69 7.09
N MET A 46 -8.50 18.12 7.28
CA MET A 46 -9.17 18.06 8.58
C MET A 46 -9.57 16.61 8.91
N ASP A 47 -9.79 16.29 10.19
CA ASP A 47 -10.15 14.92 10.63
C ASP A 47 -11.40 14.34 9.94
N ASN A 48 -12.31 15.22 9.48
CA ASN A 48 -13.53 14.84 8.79
C ASN A 48 -13.40 14.84 7.26
N GLU A 49 -12.21 15.14 6.73
CA GLU A 49 -11.93 15.07 5.30
C GLU A 49 -11.38 13.69 4.93
N LYS A 50 -11.75 13.26 3.71
CA LYS A 50 -11.28 12.02 3.13
C LYS A 50 -9.87 12.20 2.60
N ASP A 51 -9.06 11.16 2.70
CA ASP A 51 -7.73 11.13 2.13
C ASP A 51 -7.79 11.21 0.60
N ASP A 52 -6.96 12.08 0.02
CA ASP A 52 -6.75 12.22 -1.43
C ASP A 52 -5.52 11.41 -1.92
N PHE A 53 -4.87 10.67 -1.02
CA PHE A 53 -3.72 9.81 -1.26
C PHE A 53 -3.99 8.37 -0.80
N SER A 54 -3.10 7.44 -1.18
CA SER A 54 -3.12 6.06 -0.69
C SER A 54 -1.71 5.65 -0.30
N VAL A 55 -1.56 5.18 0.95
CA VAL A 55 -0.33 4.57 1.46
C VAL A 55 -0.61 3.08 1.63
N ARG A 56 0.27 2.23 1.12
CA ARG A 56 0.14 0.77 1.21
C ARG A 56 1.51 0.16 1.48
N SER A 57 1.57 -0.80 2.40
CA SER A 57 2.75 -1.65 2.57
C SER A 57 2.69 -2.83 1.59
N MET A 58 3.85 -3.44 1.29
CA MET A 58 3.88 -4.70 0.53
C MET A 58 3.24 -5.85 1.31
N GLU A 59 3.17 -5.76 2.63
CA GLU A 59 2.55 -6.75 3.51
C GLU A 59 1.05 -6.90 3.23
N GLU A 60 0.33 -5.81 2.98
CA GLU A 60 -1.10 -5.85 2.66
C GLU A 60 -1.39 -6.60 1.34
N LEU A 61 -0.47 -6.49 0.37
CA LEU A 61 -0.53 -7.28 -0.86
C LEU A 61 -0.22 -8.77 -0.63
N ILE A 62 0.76 -9.06 0.22
CA ILE A 62 1.14 -10.43 0.57
C ILE A 62 0.04 -11.13 1.37
N SER A 63 -0.59 -10.45 2.33
CA SER A 63 -1.65 -11.00 3.17
C SER A 63 -2.90 -11.36 2.36
N THR A 64 -3.28 -10.52 1.39
CA THR A 64 -4.38 -10.78 0.45
C THR A 64 -4.10 -11.99 -0.44
N PHE A 65 -2.85 -12.14 -0.90
CA PHE A 65 -2.42 -13.28 -1.72
C PHE A 65 -2.38 -14.59 -0.89
N SER A 66 -1.88 -14.51 0.35
CA SER A 66 -1.79 -15.66 1.26
C SER A 66 -3.18 -16.21 1.61
N SER A 67 -4.10 -15.32 1.99
CA SER A 67 -5.48 -15.71 2.35
C SER A 67 -6.25 -16.34 1.18
N THR A 68 -6.07 -15.84 -0.05
CA THR A 68 -6.65 -16.46 -1.25
C THR A 68 -6.05 -17.85 -1.50
N SER A 69 -4.73 -17.98 -1.36
CA SER A 69 -4.03 -19.26 -1.58
C SER A 69 -4.45 -20.31 -0.56
N GLU A 70 -4.58 -19.94 0.71
CA GLU A 70 -5.07 -20.82 1.77
C GLU A 70 -6.50 -21.30 1.49
N MET A 71 -7.38 -20.40 1.06
CA MET A 71 -8.76 -20.75 0.69
C MET A 71 -8.79 -21.76 -0.47
N LEU A 72 -7.94 -21.56 -1.49
CA LEU A 72 -7.80 -22.51 -2.60
C LEU A 72 -7.28 -23.86 -2.11
N THR A 73 -6.28 -23.89 -1.22
CA THR A 73 -5.75 -25.12 -0.63
C THR A 73 -6.83 -25.89 0.13
N VAL A 74 -7.61 -25.22 0.98
CA VAL A 74 -8.73 -25.84 1.72
C VAL A 74 -9.75 -26.43 0.75
N LEU A 75 -10.10 -25.70 -0.31
CA LEU A 75 -11.06 -26.14 -1.31
C LEU A 75 -10.55 -27.39 -2.05
N LEU A 76 -9.27 -27.40 -2.45
CA LEU A 76 -8.63 -28.55 -3.08
C LEU A 76 -8.60 -29.77 -2.16
N VAL A 77 -8.25 -29.60 -0.88
CA VAL A 77 -8.27 -30.68 0.12
C VAL A 77 -9.69 -31.23 0.31
N ALA A 78 -10.70 -30.36 0.39
CA ALA A 78 -12.08 -30.76 0.53
C ALA A 78 -12.56 -31.59 -0.68
N VAL A 79 -12.29 -31.12 -1.91
CA VAL A 79 -12.63 -31.87 -3.13
C VAL A 79 -11.89 -33.21 -3.20
N ALA A 80 -10.60 -33.24 -2.85
CA ALA A 80 -9.82 -34.47 -2.82
C ALA A 80 -10.37 -35.48 -1.80
N SER A 81 -10.84 -35.00 -0.63
CA SER A 81 -11.41 -35.85 0.42
C SER A 81 -12.75 -36.49 0.05
N ILE A 82 -13.59 -35.80 -0.73
CA ILE A 82 -14.86 -36.34 -1.25
C ILE A 82 -14.62 -37.33 -2.40
N SER A 83 -13.52 -37.15 -3.13
CA SER A 83 -13.20 -37.95 -4.32
C SER A 83 -12.47 -39.27 -4.03
N LEU A 84 -12.09 -39.54 -2.77
CA LEU A 84 -11.48 -40.80 -2.33
C LEU A 84 -12.54 -41.79 -1.86
#